data_AF-A0A1Y3LD39-F1
#
_entry.id   AF-A0A1Y3LD39-F1
#
_cell.length_a   1.000
_cell.length_b   1.000
_cell.length_c   1.000
_cell.angle_alpha   90.00
_cell.angle_beta   90.00
_cell.angle_gamma   90.00
#
_symmetry.space_group_name_H-M   'P 1'
#
loop_
_entity.id
_entity.type
_entity.pdbx_description
1 polymer ?
#
loop_
_entity_poly.entity_id
_entity_poly.type
_entity_poly.pdbx_seq_one_letter_code
_entity_poly.pdbx_strand_id
1 'polypeptide(L)'
;MPSFDVVSELDKHEVQNAVDNAIKELDRRYDLKGKGTFEFKDKDQTVLLTAEEEFQLEAMLEILRLALVKRKIDVKCLETQDPYPSGKEKKQEAKFREGIDKDLAKKIVATIKDGKLKVQAAIQGEQVRVTGKKRDDLQEAIALLRTKEFDMPLQFNNFRD
;
A
#
# COMPACT_ATOMS: atom_id res chain seq x y z
N MET A 1 -21.89 20.14 -7.97
CA MET A 1 -22.29 19.27 -6.84
C MET A 1 -20.99 18.73 -6.33
N PRO A 2 -20.65 18.98 -5.05
CA PRO A 2 -19.32 18.71 -4.58
C PRO A 2 -18.99 17.21 -4.64
N SER A 3 -17.73 16.89 -4.89
CA SER A 3 -17.25 15.52 -5.00
C SER A 3 -15.81 15.38 -4.53
N PHE A 4 -15.37 14.15 -4.29
CA PHE A 4 -13.98 13.76 -4.14
C PHE A 4 -13.75 12.39 -4.76
N ASP A 5 -12.49 12.04 -4.99
CA ASP A 5 -12.09 10.72 -5.47
C ASP A 5 -11.42 9.93 -4.34
N VAL A 6 -11.82 8.66 -4.20
CA VAL A 6 -11.10 7.65 -3.39
C VAL A 6 -10.11 6.98 -4.31
N VAL A 7 -8.84 7.00 -3.93
CA VAL A 7 -7.73 6.40 -4.67
C VAL A 7 -6.86 5.55 -3.73
N SER A 8 -5.98 4.74 -4.31
CA SER A 8 -4.90 4.04 -3.60
C SER A 8 -3.60 4.25 -4.38
N GLU A 9 -2.92 5.36 -4.14
CA GLU A 9 -1.73 5.76 -4.89
C GLU A 9 -0.44 5.61 -4.08
N LEU A 10 0.66 5.34 -4.78
CA LEU A 10 2.00 5.33 -4.21
C LEU A 10 2.82 6.49 -4.74
N ASP A 11 3.49 7.21 -3.83
CA ASP A 11 4.53 8.14 -4.22
C ASP A 11 5.81 7.34 -4.52
N LYS A 12 6.13 7.22 -5.82
CA LYS A 12 7.26 6.42 -6.30
C LYS A 12 8.61 6.92 -5.76
N HIS A 13 8.75 8.23 -5.53
CA HIS A 13 9.97 8.78 -4.94
C HIS A 13 10.09 8.37 -3.48
N GLU A 14 8.99 8.42 -2.73
CA GLU A 14 9.01 7.98 -1.32
C GLU A 14 9.16 6.45 -1.19
N VAL A 15 8.64 5.66 -2.12
CA VAL A 15 8.88 4.20 -2.18
C VAL A 15 10.36 3.91 -2.39
N GLN A 16 10.99 4.52 -3.41
CA GLN A 16 12.44 4.40 -3.63
C GLN A 16 13.23 4.81 -2.38
N ASN A 17 12.90 5.95 -1.79
CA ASN A 17 13.54 6.45 -0.58
C ASN A 17 13.36 5.51 0.62
N ALA A 18 12.23 4.81 0.72
CA ALA A 18 11.98 3.81 1.75
C ALA A 18 12.85 2.56 1.53
N VAL A 19 12.95 2.07 0.29
CA VAL A 19 13.79 0.90 -0.03
C VAL A 19 15.27 1.21 0.19
N ASP A 20 15.75 2.39 -0.21
CA ASP A 20 17.12 2.84 0.03
C ASP A 20 17.43 2.93 1.54
N ASN A 21 16.45 3.35 2.34
CA ASN A 21 16.57 3.36 3.79
C ASN A 21 16.61 1.93 4.37
N ALA A 22 15.82 1.01 3.83
CA ALA A 22 15.83 -0.40 4.24
C ALA A 22 17.18 -1.06 3.93
N ILE A 23 17.79 -0.79 2.77
CA ILE A 23 19.14 -1.25 2.41
C ILE A 23 20.17 -0.76 3.43
N LYS A 24 20.16 0.53 3.76
CA LYS A 24 21.10 1.11 4.75
C LYS A 24 20.91 0.53 6.15
N GLU A 25 19.67 0.21 6.53
CA GLU A 25 19.37 -0.39 7.83
C GLU A 25 19.82 -1.86 7.88
N LEU A 26 19.64 -2.61 6.79
CA LEU A 26 20.15 -3.97 6.63
C LEU A 26 21.66 -4.03 6.82
N ASP A 27 22.41 -3.10 6.21
CA ASP A 27 23.87 -3.03 6.34
C ASP A 27 24.37 -2.75 7.77
N ARG A 28 23.50 -2.18 8.62
CA ARG A 28 23.78 -1.88 10.03
C ARG A 28 23.41 -3.02 10.96
N ARG A 29 22.51 -3.92 10.56
CA ARG A 29 22.07 -5.08 11.33
C ARG A 29 23.14 -6.16 11.34
N TYR A 30 23.91 -6.25 12.42
CA TYR A 30 25.02 -7.20 12.57
C TYR A 30 24.63 -8.66 12.30
N ASP A 31 23.40 -9.06 12.68
CA ASP A 31 22.84 -10.39 12.49
C ASP A 31 22.57 -10.75 11.02
N LEU A 32 22.26 -9.74 10.18
CA LEU A 32 21.89 -9.87 8.77
C LEU A 32 22.96 -9.37 7.79
N LYS A 33 23.97 -8.63 8.29
CA LYS A 33 25.01 -8.04 7.46
C LYS A 33 25.78 -9.12 6.68
N GLY A 34 25.75 -9.00 5.36
CA GLY A 34 26.38 -9.96 4.45
C GLY A 34 25.61 -11.27 4.26
N LYS A 35 24.43 -11.41 4.88
CA LYS A 35 23.56 -12.60 4.77
C LYS A 35 22.24 -12.32 4.06
N GLY A 36 22.02 -11.10 3.62
CA GLY A 36 20.86 -10.76 2.81
C GLY A 36 21.03 -9.47 2.02
N THR A 37 20.17 -9.30 1.02
CA THR A 37 20.16 -8.15 0.11
C THR A 37 18.73 -7.77 -0.27
N PHE A 38 18.52 -6.47 -0.52
CA PHE A 38 17.33 -5.98 -1.20
C PHE A 38 17.72 -5.53 -2.61
N GLU A 39 16.93 -5.93 -3.60
CA GLU A 39 17.01 -5.43 -4.97
C GLU A 39 15.67 -4.81 -5.35
N PHE A 40 15.64 -3.50 -5.62
CA PHE A 40 14.42 -2.84 -6.05
C PHE A 40 14.30 -2.84 -7.58
N LYS A 41 13.28 -3.56 -8.08
CA LYS A 41 12.90 -3.57 -9.48
C LYS A 41 11.83 -2.50 -9.69
N ASP A 42 12.26 -1.25 -9.88
CA ASP A 42 11.37 -0.08 -10.00
C ASP A 42 10.29 -0.24 -11.09
N LYS A 43 10.65 -0.82 -12.25
CA LYS A 43 9.69 -1.07 -13.34
C LYS A 43 8.54 -1.99 -12.92
N ASP A 44 8.82 -2.97 -12.07
CA ASP A 44 7.87 -3.96 -11.60
C ASP A 44 7.26 -3.59 -10.24
N GLN A 45 7.67 -2.44 -9.68
CA GLN A 45 7.33 -2.00 -8.32
C GLN A 45 7.48 -3.14 -7.30
N THR A 46 8.59 -3.88 -7.40
CA THR A 46 8.83 -5.09 -6.61
C THR A 46 10.20 -5.03 -5.96
N VAL A 47 10.27 -5.35 -4.67
CA VAL A 47 11.53 -5.58 -3.95
C VAL A 47 11.78 -7.08 -3.91
N LEU A 48 12.91 -7.52 -4.44
CA LEU A 48 13.40 -8.87 -4.24
C LEU A 48 14.27 -8.90 -2.98
N LEU A 49 13.85 -9.70 -2.01
CA LEU A 49 14.62 -10.02 -0.82
C LEU A 49 15.38 -11.31 -1.10
N THR A 50 16.68 -11.33 -0.81
CA THR A 50 17.50 -12.54 -0.85
C THR A 50 18.17 -12.72 0.51
N ALA A 51 18.16 -13.93 1.05
CA ALA A 51 18.86 -14.27 2.29
C ALA A 51 19.32 -15.74 2.29
N GLU A 52 20.12 -16.16 3.28
CA GLU A 52 20.55 -17.57 3.41
C GLU A 52 19.41 -18.46 3.96
N GLU A 53 18.57 -17.90 4.84
CA GLU A 53 17.53 -18.64 5.57
C GLU A 53 16.20 -17.88 5.60
N GLU A 54 15.08 -18.59 5.74
CA GLU A 54 13.73 -17.99 5.68
C GLU A 54 13.47 -17.01 6.84
N PHE A 55 13.96 -17.30 8.05
CA PHE A 55 13.79 -16.37 9.20
C PHE A 55 14.51 -15.03 8.99
N GLN A 56 15.54 -14.99 8.13
CA GLN A 56 16.23 -13.75 7.77
C GLN A 56 15.38 -12.91 6.83
N LEU A 57 14.65 -13.54 5.91
CA LEU A 57 13.69 -12.86 5.04
C LEU A 57 12.56 -12.20 5.85
N GLU A 58 12.03 -12.88 6.88
CA GLU A 58 11.06 -12.29 7.81
C GLU A 58 11.61 -11.04 8.50
N ALA A 59 12.84 -11.13 9.02
CA ALA A 59 13.50 -9.98 9.65
C ALA A 59 13.75 -8.82 8.66
N MET A 60 14.07 -9.14 7.41
CA MET A 60 14.21 -8.15 6.33
C MET A 60 12.87 -7.51 5.96
N LEU A 61 11.78 -8.27 5.89
CA LEU A 61 10.44 -7.70 5.66
C LEU A 61 10.06 -6.68 6.74
N GLU A 62 10.39 -6.94 8.01
CA GLU A 62 10.16 -5.98 9.10
C GLU A 62 10.98 -4.69 8.91
N ILE A 63 12.24 -4.80 8.47
CA ILE A 63 13.07 -3.63 8.12
C ILE A 63 12.41 -2.81 7.02
N LEU A 64 11.93 -3.47 5.95
CA LEU A 64 11.24 -2.82 4.83
C LEU A 64 9.96 -2.12 5.30
N ARG A 65 9.12 -2.81 6.09
CA ARG A 65 7.88 -2.26 6.66
C ARG A 65 8.14 -1.02 7.50
N LEU A 66 9.13 -1.07 8.39
CA LEU A 66 9.51 0.08 9.21
C LEU A 66 10.03 1.26 8.37
N ALA A 67 10.78 0.98 7.31
CA ALA A 67 11.25 2.01 6.39
C ALA A 67 10.10 2.70 5.64
N LEU A 68 9.09 1.94 5.19
CA LEU A 68 7.87 2.46 4.57
C LEU A 68 7.09 3.37 5.52
N VAL A 69 6.85 2.92 6.75
CA VAL A 69 6.13 3.71 7.77
C VAL A 69 6.85 5.03 8.05
N LYS A 70 8.19 5.05 8.14
CA LYS A 70 8.97 6.28 8.31
C LYS A 70 8.80 7.27 7.15
N ARG A 71 8.47 6.77 5.95
CA ARG A 71 8.13 7.57 4.76
C ARG A 71 6.62 7.82 4.61
N LYS A 72 5.82 7.51 5.62
CA LYS A 72 4.35 7.66 5.63
C LYS A 72 3.65 6.83 4.54
N ILE A 73 4.27 5.72 4.14
CA ILE A 73 3.66 4.73 3.25
C ILE A 73 3.04 3.64 4.12
N ASP A 74 1.75 3.38 3.91
CA ASP A 74 1.04 2.33 4.63
C ASP A 74 1.46 0.95 4.09
N VAL A 75 1.92 0.09 4.98
CA VAL A 75 2.45 -1.25 4.65
C VAL A 75 1.43 -2.18 4.02
N LYS A 76 0.12 -1.88 4.09
CA LYS A 76 -0.93 -2.64 3.40
C LYS A 76 -0.79 -2.62 1.87
N CYS A 77 -0.05 -1.66 1.32
CA CYS A 77 0.28 -1.66 -0.10
C CYS A 77 1.24 -2.81 -0.47
N LEU A 78 1.94 -3.41 0.49
CA LEU A 78 2.93 -4.44 0.24
C LEU A 78 2.26 -5.83 0.17
N GLU A 79 2.26 -6.42 -1.01
CA GLU A 79 1.92 -7.82 -1.22
C GLU A 79 3.18 -8.67 -1.15
N THR A 80 3.27 -9.54 -0.16
CA THR A 80 4.44 -10.42 0.03
C THR A 80 4.12 -11.82 -0.48
N GLN A 81 4.93 -12.32 -1.41
CA GLN A 81 4.83 -13.69 -1.93
C GLN A 81 5.50 -14.69 -0.98
N ASP A 82 5.23 -15.98 -1.17
CA ASP A 82 5.90 -17.03 -0.39
C ASP A 82 7.41 -17.09 -0.72
N PRO A 83 8.29 -17.34 0.27
CA PRO A 83 9.69 -17.58 0.01
C PRO A 83 9.92 -18.79 -0.91
N TYR A 84 10.92 -18.71 -1.77
CA TYR A 84 11.31 -19.79 -2.66
C TYR A 84 12.83 -20.03 -2.65
N PRO A 85 13.29 -21.29 -2.83
CA PRO A 85 14.72 -21.60 -2.87
C PRO A 85 15.38 -21.11 -4.16
N SER A 86 16.61 -20.62 -4.06
CA SER A 86 17.47 -20.22 -5.18
C SER A 86 18.90 -20.64 -4.90
N GLY A 87 19.27 -21.86 -5.30
CA GLY A 87 20.58 -22.43 -5.00
C GLY A 87 20.77 -22.64 -3.50
N LYS A 88 21.72 -21.93 -2.89
CA LYS A 88 21.97 -21.94 -1.44
C LYS A 88 21.20 -20.85 -0.69
N GLU A 89 20.50 -19.98 -1.42
CA GLU A 89 19.78 -18.84 -0.87
C GLU A 89 18.27 -19.10 -0.90
N LYS A 90 17.55 -18.25 -0.16
CA LYS A 90 16.11 -18.09 -0.16
C LYS A 90 15.80 -16.72 -0.73
N LYS A 91 14.77 -16.66 -1.56
CA LYS A 91 14.30 -15.42 -2.19
C LYS A 91 12.84 -15.21 -1.88
N GLN A 92 12.44 -13.95 -1.78
CA GLN A 92 11.06 -13.58 -1.56
C GLN A 92 10.77 -12.26 -2.25
N GLU A 93 9.62 -12.19 -2.92
CA GLU A 93 9.19 -10.99 -3.64
C GLU A 93 8.15 -10.24 -2.82
N ALA A 94 8.39 -8.94 -2.65
CA ALA A 94 7.46 -8.02 -2.02
C ALA A 94 7.05 -6.96 -3.04
N LYS A 95 5.83 -7.07 -3.56
CA LYS A 95 5.27 -6.21 -4.60
C LYS A 95 4.49 -5.06 -3.99
N PHE A 96 4.76 -3.85 -4.44
CA PHE A 96 3.95 -2.68 -4.11
C PHE A 96 2.72 -2.64 -5.01
N ARG A 97 1.54 -2.67 -4.40
CA ARG A 97 0.25 -2.53 -5.06
C ARG A 97 -0.21 -1.08 -5.04
N GLU A 98 -0.80 -0.65 -6.13
CA GLU A 98 -1.48 0.64 -6.28
C GLU A 98 -2.78 0.45 -7.08
N GLY A 99 -3.63 1.47 -7.06
CA GLY A 99 -4.94 1.46 -7.69
C GLY A 99 -6.03 0.80 -6.85
N ILE A 100 -7.27 1.05 -7.24
CA ILE A 100 -8.46 0.39 -6.69
C ILE A 100 -8.97 -0.58 -7.74
N ASP A 101 -8.75 -1.87 -7.51
CA ASP A 101 -9.30 -2.91 -8.38
C ASP A 101 -10.84 -2.99 -8.29
N LYS A 102 -11.44 -3.81 -9.16
CA LYS A 102 -12.89 -3.94 -9.27
C LYS A 102 -13.54 -4.44 -7.97
N ASP A 103 -12.89 -5.30 -7.21
CA ASP A 103 -13.46 -5.91 -6.02
C ASP A 103 -13.35 -5.00 -4.81
N LEU A 104 -12.22 -4.31 -4.64
CA LEU A 104 -12.09 -3.23 -3.67
C LEU A 104 -13.04 -2.07 -3.99
N ALA A 105 -13.17 -1.67 -5.25
CA ALA A 105 -14.11 -0.63 -5.66
C ALA A 105 -15.56 -0.98 -5.28
N LYS A 106 -15.98 -2.23 -5.49
CA LYS A 106 -17.30 -2.71 -5.04
C LYS A 106 -17.43 -2.68 -3.52
N LYS A 107 -16.40 -3.11 -2.77
CA LYS A 107 -16.40 -3.05 -1.29
C LYS A 107 -16.56 -1.61 -0.79
N ILE A 108 -15.86 -0.64 -1.39
CA ILE A 108 -15.97 0.79 -1.06
C ILE A 108 -17.40 1.30 -1.34
N VAL A 109 -17.94 1.01 -2.53
CA VAL A 109 -19.30 1.41 -2.90
C VAL A 109 -20.35 0.79 -1.97
N ALA A 110 -20.21 -0.49 -1.63
CA ALA A 110 -21.10 -1.18 -0.70
C ALA A 110 -21.03 -0.54 0.69
N THR A 111 -19.82 -0.26 1.20
CA THR A 111 -19.61 0.40 2.49
C THR A 111 -20.32 1.76 2.58
N ILE A 112 -20.20 2.58 1.53
CA ILE A 112 -20.87 3.89 1.48
C ILE A 112 -22.40 3.73 1.49
N LYS A 113 -22.94 2.76 0.74
CA LYS A 113 -24.38 2.48 0.70
C LYS A 113 -24.90 1.98 2.04
N ASP A 114 -24.18 1.08 2.69
CA ASP A 114 -24.54 0.52 3.99
C ASP A 114 -24.52 1.57 5.10
N GLY A 115 -23.69 2.60 4.95
CA GLY A 115 -23.68 3.79 5.81
C GLY A 115 -24.92 4.68 5.66
N LYS A 116 -25.78 4.44 4.66
CA LYS A 116 -27.01 5.22 4.36
C LYS A 116 -26.77 6.73 4.22
N LEU A 117 -25.56 7.11 3.78
CA LEU A 117 -25.15 8.49 3.59
C LEU A 117 -25.83 9.11 2.36
N LYS A 118 -26.02 10.43 2.37
CA LYS A 118 -26.66 11.17 1.25
C LYS A 118 -25.67 11.49 0.12
N VAL A 119 -24.87 10.50 -0.26
CA VAL A 119 -23.85 10.59 -1.31
C VAL A 119 -24.04 9.46 -2.33
N GLN A 120 -23.51 9.67 -3.53
CA GLN A 120 -23.46 8.66 -4.58
C GLN A 120 -22.00 8.31 -4.87
N ALA A 121 -21.67 7.02 -4.85
CA ALA A 121 -20.36 6.51 -5.23
C ALA A 121 -20.40 5.84 -6.61
N ALA A 122 -19.45 6.16 -7.48
CA ALA A 122 -19.32 5.62 -8.83
C ALA A 122 -17.89 5.16 -9.10
N ILE A 123 -17.74 3.95 -9.62
CA ILE A 123 -16.44 3.39 -10.01
C ILE A 123 -16.02 4.03 -11.34
N GLN A 124 -14.80 4.56 -11.41
CA GLN A 124 -14.23 5.21 -12.59
C GLN A 124 -12.82 4.67 -12.84
N GLY A 125 -12.70 3.62 -13.65
CA GLY A 125 -11.41 2.94 -13.82
C GLY A 125 -10.92 2.38 -12.49
N GLU A 126 -9.76 2.85 -12.03
CA GLU A 126 -9.08 2.41 -10.80
C GLU A 126 -9.31 3.35 -9.61
N GLN A 127 -10.38 4.15 -9.64
CA GLN A 127 -10.78 5.04 -8.54
C GLN A 127 -12.30 5.00 -8.31
N VAL A 128 -12.74 5.48 -7.15
CA VAL A 128 -14.17 5.63 -6.82
C VAL A 128 -14.48 7.11 -6.57
N ARG A 129 -15.29 7.72 -7.45
CA ARG A 129 -15.79 9.09 -7.26
C ARG A 129 -16.98 9.10 -6.34
N VAL A 130 -16.95 9.95 -5.31
CA VAL A 130 -18.04 10.17 -4.37
C VAL A 130 -18.58 11.59 -4.54
N THR A 131 -19.87 11.71 -4.85
CA THR A 131 -20.55 12.98 -5.11
C THR A 131 -21.70 13.18 -4.14
N GLY A 132 -21.89 14.39 -3.62
CA GLY A 132 -22.92 14.71 -2.64
C GLY A 132 -23.53 16.10 -2.88
N LYS A 133 -24.65 16.39 -2.22
CA LYS A 133 -25.25 17.73 -2.24
C LYS A 133 -24.58 18.68 -1.25
N LYS A 134 -24.13 18.17 -0.11
CA LYS A 134 -23.47 18.94 0.95
C LYS A 134 -22.05 18.43 1.17
N ARG A 135 -21.15 19.34 1.55
CA ARG A 135 -19.78 18.98 1.92
C ARG A 135 -19.74 18.15 3.21
N ASP A 136 -20.67 18.36 4.13
CA ASP A 136 -20.76 17.57 5.38
C ASP A 136 -21.00 16.08 5.10
N ASP A 137 -21.92 15.76 4.17
CA ASP A 137 -22.18 14.37 3.77
C ASP A 137 -20.92 13.71 3.16
N LEU A 138 -20.06 14.48 2.48
CA LEU A 138 -18.79 14.00 1.94
C LEU A 138 -17.75 13.76 3.04
N GLN A 139 -17.68 14.62 4.05
CA GLN A 139 -16.80 14.42 5.20
C GLN A 139 -17.21 13.20 6.02
N GLU A 140 -18.51 12.96 6.18
CA GLU A 140 -19.03 11.73 6.81
C GLU A 140 -18.65 10.47 6.02
N ALA A 141 -18.70 10.53 4.68
CA ALA A 141 -18.26 9.41 3.84
C ALA A 141 -16.76 9.11 4.00
N ILE A 142 -15.92 10.14 4.08
CA ILE A 142 -14.48 9.99 4.35
C ILE A 142 -14.25 9.39 5.73
N ALA A 143 -14.94 9.88 6.75
CA ALA A 143 -14.84 9.36 8.11
C ALA A 143 -15.24 7.88 8.17
N LEU A 144 -16.37 7.51 7.55
CA LEU A 144 -16.82 6.13 7.47
C LEU A 144 -15.76 5.22 6.82
N LEU A 145 -15.23 5.62 5.66
CA LEU A 145 -14.22 4.82 4.95
C LEU A 145 -12.93 4.67 5.75
N ARG A 146 -12.52 5.69 6.53
CA ARG A 146 -11.36 5.59 7.43
C ARG A 146 -11.56 4.65 8.61
N THR A 147 -12.80 4.43 9.05
CA THR A 147 -13.11 3.49 10.17
C THR A 147 -13.19 2.04 9.74
N LYS A 148 -13.24 1.76 8.43
CA LYS A 148 -13.37 0.40 7.91
C LYS A 148 -12.02 -0.16 7.49
N GLU A 149 -11.88 -1.47 7.65
CA GLU A 149 -10.68 -2.17 7.20
C GLU A 149 -10.81 -2.55 5.72
N PHE A 150 -9.90 -2.01 4.93
CA PHE A 150 -9.66 -2.42 3.55
C PHE A 150 -8.30 -3.11 3.43
N ASP A 151 -8.16 -3.89 2.38
CA ASP A 151 -6.96 -4.64 1.97
C ASP A 151 -5.89 -3.75 1.31
N MET A 152 -6.22 -2.49 1.03
CA MET A 152 -5.35 -1.45 0.49
C MET A 152 -5.52 -0.13 1.25
N PRO A 153 -4.47 0.70 1.33
CA PRO A 153 -4.60 2.04 1.90
C PRO A 153 -5.43 2.95 0.99
N LEU A 154 -6.32 3.74 1.59
CA LEU A 154 -7.16 4.68 0.85
C LEU A 154 -6.71 6.13 1.08
N GLN A 155 -6.57 6.88 -0.01
CA GLN A 155 -6.43 8.34 0.02
C GLN A 155 -7.67 8.99 -0.58
N PHE A 156 -7.89 10.24 -0.20
CA PHE A 156 -9.05 11.03 -0.61
C PHE A 156 -8.52 12.32 -1.23
N ASN A 157 -8.71 12.50 -2.53
CA ASN A 157 -8.15 13.61 -3.29
C ASN A 157 -9.17 14.18 -4.29
N ASN A 158 -8.71 15.06 -5.20
CA ASN A 158 -9.51 15.63 -6.29
C ASN A 158 -10.88 16.20 -5.82
N PHE A 159 -10.86 17.00 -4.76
CA PHE A 159 -12.07 17.68 -4.25
C PHE A 159 -12.57 18.71 -5.27
N ARG A 160 -13.87 18.66 -5.60
CA ARG A 160 -14.55 19.54 -6.55
C ARG A 160 -15.83 20.10 -5.95
N ASP A 161 -16.34 21.18 -6.54
CA ASP A 161 -17.58 21.88 -6.16
C ASP A 161 -18.76 21.62 -7.12
#